data_AF-A0A7S2IBI6-F1
#
_entry.id   AF-A0A7S2IBI6-F1
#
_cell.length_a   1.000
_cell.length_b   1.000
_cell.length_c   1.000
_cell.angle_alpha   90.00
_cell.angle_beta   90.00
_cell.angle_gamma   90.00
#
_symmetry.space_group_name_H-M   'P 1'
#
loop_
_entity.id
_entity.type
_entity.pdbx_description
1 polymer ?
#
loop_
_entity_poly.entity_id
_entity_poly.type
_entity_poly.pdbx_seq_one_letter_code
_entity_poly.pdbx_strand_id
1 'polypeptide(L)'
;QDIRYRTRDPSPQTTPLDMTGGQDGLAMLGPGGYGSTAGLPPAYEDYLSAQNGAIIGKPQSLRRTWNIFGFPIAIFTPWAIFIAVMAVMSFRLRDDSLVVSANQLCYLVCALALAVVAMFGFLGFVAWRKRTKYGSQEPTWYTYIFIVSLVSFALGVVLGQMNWKTNMAPYYAVIDLNYYSSVDPAVNAGSEVMDAGRLTFTANSYINRSMSESYRDGTLYCVAPIVSGSSPLARYDFWAVGTNCCNDHSPSFHCGHADNLQAKSGVRLMGDTRMYGLALKTAKAAFNIRTSYPVFVEWVSDPSTGSDAREGDGLRFYVKCSFVYLVVQFAAVAACSAALWYLGW
;
A
#
# COMPACT_ATOMS: atom_id res chain seq x y z
N GLN A 1 -20.61 -89.98 19.82
CA GLN A 1 -19.84 -88.80 20.26
C GLN A 1 -18.36 -89.17 20.23
N ASP A 2 -17.44 -88.57 19.48
CA ASP A 2 -17.51 -87.83 18.23
C ASP A 2 -16.05 -87.75 17.69
N ILE A 3 -15.88 -88.02 16.39
CA ILE A 3 -14.89 -87.54 15.38
C ILE A 3 -13.40 -87.34 15.83
N ARG A 4 -12.47 -88.26 15.54
CA ARG A 4 -11.59 -88.50 14.33
C ARG A 4 -10.53 -87.43 13.95
N TYR A 5 -9.27 -87.90 13.98
CA TYR A 5 -8.00 -87.37 13.45
C TYR A 5 -7.93 -87.22 11.91
N ARG A 6 -7.14 -86.26 11.38
CA ARG A 6 -6.00 -86.50 10.43
C ARG A 6 -5.25 -85.24 9.95
N THR A 7 -4.07 -85.51 9.42
CA THR A 7 -2.81 -84.75 9.23
C THR A 7 -2.48 -84.36 7.77
N ARG A 8 -1.54 -83.40 7.65
CA ARG A 8 -0.45 -83.20 6.63
C ARG A 8 -0.74 -82.54 5.25
N ASP A 9 0.06 -81.49 5.00
CA ASP A 9 0.66 -80.87 3.79
C ASP A 9 0.94 -81.79 2.57
N PRO A 10 1.20 -81.30 1.31
CA PRO A 10 2.13 -80.18 0.99
C PRO A 10 1.88 -79.31 -0.28
N SER A 11 2.73 -78.27 -0.43
CA SER A 11 2.99 -77.46 -1.66
C SER A 11 3.68 -78.24 -2.79
N PRO A 12 3.76 -77.71 -4.03
CA PRO A 12 5.02 -77.04 -4.46
C PRO A 12 4.89 -75.87 -5.46
N GLN A 13 5.95 -75.03 -5.49
CA GLN A 13 6.28 -74.02 -6.51
C GLN A 13 6.94 -74.64 -7.76
N THR A 14 6.80 -74.02 -8.94
CA THR A 14 7.84 -73.90 -9.99
C THR A 14 7.53 -72.73 -10.96
N THR A 15 8.59 -72.26 -11.60
CA THR A 15 8.92 -70.89 -12.08
C THR A 15 8.84 -70.70 -13.62
N PRO A 16 9.18 -69.52 -14.20
CA PRO A 16 8.64 -68.95 -15.45
C PRO A 16 9.54 -69.17 -16.69
N LEU A 17 9.08 -68.71 -17.87
CA LEU A 17 9.92 -68.47 -19.04
C LEU A 17 9.47 -67.21 -19.81
N ASP A 18 10.49 -66.48 -20.25
CA ASP A 18 10.52 -65.13 -20.79
C ASP A 18 10.92 -65.18 -22.29
N MET A 19 10.73 -64.04 -22.97
CA MET A 19 11.49 -63.53 -24.11
C MET A 19 11.31 -64.03 -25.57
N THR A 20 10.98 -63.03 -26.41
CA THR A 20 11.53 -62.68 -27.74
C THR A 20 10.79 -63.06 -29.04
N GLY A 21 10.49 -62.01 -29.83
CA GLY A 21 10.89 -61.93 -31.24
C GLY A 21 9.77 -61.94 -32.29
N GLY A 22 9.71 -60.88 -33.12
CA GLY A 22 9.21 -60.99 -34.50
C GLY A 22 8.26 -59.89 -34.98
N GLN A 23 8.82 -58.81 -35.51
CA GLN A 23 8.15 -57.81 -36.35
C GLN A 23 7.81 -58.39 -37.74
N ASP A 24 6.72 -57.90 -38.35
CA ASP A 24 6.64 -57.32 -39.71
C ASP A 24 5.33 -57.64 -40.45
N GLY A 25 4.69 -56.59 -40.99
CA GLY A 25 3.56 -56.72 -41.92
C GLY A 25 2.59 -55.54 -41.97
N LEU A 26 3.03 -54.44 -42.59
CA LEU A 26 2.31 -53.18 -42.87
C LEU A 26 1.14 -53.28 -43.87
N ALA A 27 0.37 -52.18 -43.94
CA ALA A 27 -0.59 -51.73 -44.95
C ALA A 27 -2.07 -52.11 -44.68
N MET A 28 -3.10 -51.27 -44.85
CA MET A 28 -3.24 -49.94 -45.41
C MET A 28 -4.70 -49.46 -45.14
N LEU A 29 -4.90 -48.14 -45.03
CA LEU A 29 -6.12 -47.37 -45.41
C LEU A 29 -7.44 -47.55 -44.60
N GLY A 30 -7.88 -46.48 -43.93
CA GLY A 30 -9.33 -46.17 -43.80
C GLY A 30 -9.81 -45.36 -45.01
N PRO A 31 -11.01 -44.73 -45.02
CA PRO A 31 -12.18 -44.86 -44.13
C PRO A 31 -13.51 -45.09 -44.91
N GLY A 32 -14.57 -45.60 -44.27
CA GLY A 32 -15.93 -45.48 -44.86
C GLY A 32 -17.02 -46.38 -44.28
N GLY A 33 -18.00 -45.75 -43.63
CA GLY A 33 -19.42 -46.12 -43.75
C GLY A 33 -19.95 -47.27 -42.88
N TYR A 34 -20.21 -47.01 -41.59
CA TYR A 34 -21.17 -47.81 -40.82
C TYR A 34 -22.50 -47.05 -40.72
N GLY A 35 -23.48 -47.51 -41.50
CA GLY A 35 -24.85 -47.02 -41.48
C GLY A 35 -25.76 -48.01 -42.18
N SER A 36 -26.25 -49.02 -41.44
CA SER A 36 -27.51 -49.69 -41.76
C SER A 36 -27.99 -50.48 -40.53
N THR A 37 -28.90 -49.89 -39.75
CA THR A 37 -29.74 -50.62 -38.81
C THR A 37 -30.84 -51.31 -39.61
N ALA A 38 -30.64 -52.58 -39.92
CA ALA A 38 -31.68 -53.44 -40.45
C ALA A 38 -31.88 -54.62 -39.48
N GLY A 39 -33.04 -54.64 -38.83
CA GLY A 39 -33.63 -55.83 -38.21
C GLY A 39 -33.07 -56.21 -36.84
N LEU A 40 -33.41 -55.44 -35.80
CA LEU A 40 -33.35 -55.93 -34.41
C LEU A 40 -34.79 -56.23 -33.93
N PRO A 41 -35.01 -57.34 -33.21
CA PRO A 41 -36.34 -57.75 -32.76
C PRO A 41 -36.96 -56.72 -31.78
N PRO A 42 -38.31 -56.58 -31.75
CA PRO A 42 -39.01 -55.49 -31.04
C PRO A 42 -38.66 -55.36 -29.56
N ALA A 43 -38.27 -56.46 -28.92
CA ALA A 43 -37.86 -56.47 -27.52
C ALA A 43 -36.60 -55.62 -27.25
N TYR A 44 -35.70 -55.45 -28.24
CA TYR A 44 -34.45 -54.71 -28.06
C TYR A 44 -34.61 -53.18 -28.16
N GLU A 45 -35.63 -52.69 -28.89
CA GLU A 45 -35.95 -51.25 -28.93
C GLU A 45 -36.42 -50.74 -27.57
N ASP A 46 -37.16 -51.57 -26.80
CA ASP A 46 -37.61 -51.22 -25.45
C ASP A 46 -36.46 -51.18 -24.43
N TYR A 47 -35.44 -52.03 -24.59
CA TYR A 47 -34.25 -51.96 -23.73
C TYR A 47 -33.40 -50.72 -24.03
N LEU A 48 -33.28 -50.30 -25.29
CA LEU A 48 -32.56 -49.09 -25.66
C LEU A 48 -33.34 -47.81 -25.29
N SER A 49 -34.67 -47.79 -25.39
CA SER A 49 -35.48 -46.66 -24.96
C SER A 49 -35.49 -46.52 -23.43
N ALA A 50 -35.51 -47.64 -22.69
CA ALA A 50 -35.37 -47.65 -21.23
C ALA A 50 -33.97 -47.24 -20.77
N GLN A 51 -32.92 -47.66 -21.47
CA GLN A 51 -31.54 -47.24 -21.15
C GLN A 51 -31.30 -45.76 -21.52
N ASN A 52 -31.82 -45.28 -22.64
CA ASN A 52 -31.72 -43.87 -23.03
C ASN A 52 -32.61 -42.96 -22.17
N GLY A 53 -33.76 -43.46 -21.67
CA GLY A 53 -34.60 -42.76 -20.70
C GLY A 53 -34.01 -42.73 -19.28
N ALA A 54 -33.22 -43.73 -18.90
CA ALA A 54 -32.53 -43.79 -17.62
C ALA A 54 -31.19 -43.02 -17.59
N ILE A 55 -30.58 -42.74 -18.75
CA ILE A 55 -29.36 -41.91 -18.86
C ILE A 55 -29.68 -40.41 -18.75
N ILE A 56 -30.93 -39.99 -18.99
CA ILE A 56 -31.41 -38.66 -18.61
C ILE A 56 -31.85 -38.70 -17.14
N GLY A 57 -30.94 -39.14 -16.27
CA GLY A 57 -31.04 -38.83 -14.86
C GLY A 57 -31.14 -37.31 -14.73
N LYS A 58 -32.17 -36.83 -14.02
CA LYS A 58 -32.22 -35.43 -13.55
C LYS A 58 -30.80 -35.06 -13.11
N PRO A 59 -30.21 -33.93 -13.57
CA PRO A 59 -28.88 -33.57 -13.13
C PRO A 59 -28.92 -33.59 -11.61
N GLN A 60 -28.25 -34.58 -11.02
CA GLN A 60 -28.11 -34.62 -9.58
C GLN A 60 -27.56 -33.27 -9.23
N SER A 61 -28.29 -32.50 -8.44
CA SER A 61 -27.80 -31.25 -7.89
C SER A 61 -26.55 -31.62 -7.11
N LEU A 62 -25.39 -31.56 -7.78
CA LEU A 62 -24.09 -31.63 -7.15
C LEU A 62 -24.16 -30.52 -6.11
N ARG A 63 -24.37 -30.91 -4.85
CA ARG A 63 -24.33 -29.97 -3.73
C ARG A 63 -22.94 -29.36 -3.81
N ARG A 64 -22.86 -28.15 -4.38
CA ARG A 64 -21.62 -27.39 -4.45
C ARG A 64 -21.15 -27.22 -3.02
N THR A 65 -20.09 -27.94 -2.68
CA THR A 65 -19.48 -27.84 -1.37
C THR A 65 -18.86 -26.46 -1.30
N TRP A 66 -19.39 -25.62 -0.43
CA TRP A 66 -18.83 -24.29 -0.18
C TRP A 66 -17.39 -24.48 0.26
N ASN A 67 -16.45 -23.94 -0.51
CA ASN A 67 -15.04 -24.01 -0.17
C ASN A 67 -14.78 -23.02 0.96
N ILE A 68 -15.00 -23.45 2.21
CA ILE A 68 -14.89 -22.64 3.43
C ILE A 68 -13.55 -21.90 3.52
N PHE A 69 -12.49 -22.49 2.96
CA PHE A 69 -11.15 -21.91 2.94
C PHE A 69 -10.98 -20.76 1.93
N GLY A 70 -11.85 -20.63 0.94
CA GLY A 70 -11.77 -19.56 -0.06
C GLY A 70 -12.13 -18.18 0.52
N PHE A 71 -13.08 -18.11 1.46
CA PHE A 71 -13.54 -16.85 2.03
C PHE A 71 -12.46 -16.11 2.82
N PRO A 72 -11.75 -16.74 3.78
CA PRO A 72 -10.68 -16.07 4.50
C PRO A 72 -9.58 -15.58 3.56
N ILE A 73 -9.19 -16.39 2.57
CA ILE A 73 -8.13 -16.00 1.64
C ILE A 73 -8.56 -14.80 0.78
N ALA A 74 -9.81 -14.77 0.30
CA ALA A 74 -10.34 -13.65 -0.48
C ALA A 74 -10.46 -12.35 0.30
N ILE A 75 -10.52 -12.41 1.64
CA ILE A 75 -10.58 -11.23 2.52
C ILE A 75 -9.17 -10.81 2.95
N PHE A 76 -8.42 -11.73 3.57
CA PHE A 76 -7.16 -11.41 4.22
C PHE A 76 -6.01 -11.21 3.22
N THR A 77 -6.00 -11.88 2.07
CA THR A 77 -4.90 -11.72 1.10
C THR A 77 -4.90 -10.33 0.46
N PRO A 78 -6.00 -9.81 -0.11
CA PRO A 78 -6.02 -8.43 -0.60
C PRO A 78 -5.72 -7.42 0.51
N TRP A 79 -6.33 -7.59 1.68
CA TRP A 79 -6.08 -6.71 2.83
C TRP A 79 -4.60 -6.68 3.26
N ALA A 80 -3.95 -7.83 3.34
CA ALA A 80 -2.52 -7.91 3.66
C ALA A 80 -1.65 -7.24 2.57
N ILE A 81 -1.98 -7.44 1.30
CA ILE A 81 -1.30 -6.76 0.17
C ILE A 81 -1.48 -5.24 0.27
N PHE A 82 -2.69 -4.76 0.57
CA PHE A 82 -2.98 -3.34 0.74
C PHE A 82 -2.12 -2.74 1.84
N ILE A 83 -2.14 -3.35 3.03
CA ILE A 83 -1.40 -2.91 4.21
C ILE A 83 0.10 -2.87 3.91
N ALA A 84 0.65 -3.96 3.36
CA ALA A 84 2.08 -4.05 3.07
C ALA A 84 2.52 -2.98 2.05
N VAL A 85 1.81 -2.86 0.92
CA VAL A 85 2.14 -1.88 -0.12
C VAL A 85 1.96 -0.46 0.39
N MET A 86 0.86 -0.17 1.10
CA MET A 86 0.61 1.16 1.67
C MET A 86 1.67 1.53 2.71
N ALA A 87 2.06 0.61 3.59
CA ALA A 87 3.08 0.86 4.61
C ALA A 87 4.44 1.16 3.97
N VAL A 88 4.86 0.33 3.02
CA VAL A 88 6.13 0.49 2.30
C VAL A 88 6.17 1.79 1.50
N MET A 89 5.04 2.20 0.91
CA MET A 89 4.93 3.46 0.17
C MET A 89 4.77 4.70 1.07
N SER A 90 4.36 4.53 2.33
CA SER A 90 4.09 5.62 3.29
C SER A 90 5.22 5.92 4.26
N PHE A 91 6.02 4.93 4.68
CA PHE A 91 7.00 5.07 5.76
C PHE A 91 8.45 4.98 5.25
N ARG A 92 9.43 5.21 6.15
CA ARG A 92 10.89 5.38 5.92
C ARG A 92 11.61 4.44 4.93
N LEU A 93 10.99 3.36 4.47
CA LEU A 93 11.56 2.50 3.42
C LEU A 93 11.71 3.22 2.06
N ARG A 94 11.21 4.47 1.95
CA ARG A 94 11.29 5.33 0.77
C ARG A 94 12.13 6.61 0.99
N ASP A 95 12.94 6.69 2.04
CA ASP A 95 13.86 7.83 2.18
C ASP A 95 15.03 7.68 1.19
N ASP A 96 15.04 8.53 0.16
CA ASP A 96 16.05 8.58 -0.92
C ASP A 96 17.46 9.00 -0.44
N SER A 97 17.58 9.45 0.82
CA SER A 97 18.72 10.26 1.28
C SER A 97 19.89 9.47 1.88
N LEU A 98 19.69 8.26 2.40
CA LEU A 98 20.73 7.64 3.24
C LEU A 98 21.21 6.25 2.82
N VAL A 99 20.42 5.43 2.12
CA VAL A 99 20.93 4.12 1.65
C VAL A 99 20.21 3.63 0.39
N VAL A 100 20.97 3.37 -0.67
CA VAL A 100 20.48 2.72 -1.92
C VAL A 100 19.73 1.41 -1.62
N SER A 101 20.01 0.74 -0.49
CA SER A 101 19.35 -0.50 -0.08
C SER A 101 17.89 -0.32 0.38
N ALA A 102 17.50 0.83 0.94
CA ALA A 102 16.14 1.03 1.45
C ALA A 102 15.11 1.13 0.31
N ASN A 103 15.42 1.92 -0.73
CA ASN A 103 14.61 2.00 -1.94
C ASN A 103 14.51 0.66 -2.66
N GLN A 104 15.61 -0.10 -2.71
CA GLN A 104 15.60 -1.46 -3.28
C GLN A 104 14.68 -2.40 -2.50
N LEU A 105 14.61 -2.31 -1.17
CA LEU A 105 13.67 -3.07 -0.35
C LEU A 105 12.22 -2.68 -0.65
N CYS A 106 11.93 -1.40 -0.85
CA CYS A 106 10.59 -0.93 -1.22
C CYS A 106 10.13 -1.54 -2.56
N TYR A 107 10.97 -1.45 -3.59
CA TYR A 107 10.68 -2.06 -4.89
C TYR A 107 10.60 -3.59 -4.80
N LEU A 108 11.43 -4.23 -3.98
CA LEU A 108 11.40 -5.67 -3.77
C LEU A 108 10.09 -6.12 -3.11
N VAL A 109 9.61 -5.43 -2.08
CA VAL A 109 8.32 -5.77 -1.44
C VAL A 109 7.16 -5.53 -2.41
N CYS A 110 7.18 -4.45 -3.18
CA CYS A 110 6.18 -4.21 -4.21
C CYS A 110 6.21 -5.29 -5.31
N ALA A 111 7.41 -5.70 -5.75
CA ALA A 111 7.59 -6.76 -6.72
C ALA A 111 7.11 -8.13 -6.20
N LEU A 112 7.39 -8.45 -4.93
CA LEU A 112 6.88 -9.66 -4.27
C LEU A 112 5.35 -9.64 -4.16
N ALA A 113 4.77 -8.52 -3.75
CA ALA A 113 3.32 -8.36 -3.70
C ALA A 113 2.69 -8.54 -5.09
N LEU A 114 3.29 -7.96 -6.13
CA LEU A 114 2.84 -8.10 -7.50
C LEU A 114 3.03 -9.54 -8.04
N ALA A 115 4.09 -10.24 -7.63
CA ALA A 115 4.28 -11.66 -7.95
C ALA A 115 3.20 -12.55 -7.33
N VAL A 116 2.78 -12.26 -6.09
CA VAL A 116 1.64 -12.94 -5.45
C VAL A 116 0.34 -12.66 -6.22
N VAL A 117 0.09 -11.41 -6.63
CA VAL A 117 -1.07 -11.08 -7.49
C VAL A 117 -1.00 -11.86 -8.81
N ALA A 118 0.16 -11.89 -9.47
CA ALA A 118 0.36 -12.60 -10.73
C ALA A 118 0.16 -14.12 -10.58
N MET A 119 0.56 -14.71 -9.44
CA MET A 119 0.30 -16.12 -9.13
C MET A 119 -1.20 -16.42 -9.13
N PHE A 120 -2.03 -15.60 -8.48
CA PHE A 120 -3.49 -15.76 -8.51
C PHE A 120 -4.07 -15.57 -9.93
N GLY A 121 -3.50 -14.63 -10.69
CA GLY A 121 -3.86 -14.44 -12.11
C GLY A 121 -3.56 -15.67 -12.96
N PHE A 122 -2.39 -16.29 -12.78
CA PHE A 122 -2.00 -17.52 -13.47
C PHE A 122 -2.90 -18.70 -13.10
N LEU A 123 -3.18 -18.90 -11.80
CA LEU A 123 -4.11 -19.94 -11.33
C LEU A 123 -5.51 -19.73 -11.89
N GLY A 124 -5.99 -18.48 -11.91
CA GLY A 124 -7.26 -18.09 -12.52
C GLY A 124 -7.30 -18.36 -14.03
N PHE A 125 -6.21 -18.08 -14.75
CA PHE A 125 -6.10 -18.35 -16.18
C PHE A 125 -6.10 -19.85 -16.50
N VAL A 126 -5.37 -20.67 -15.72
CA VAL A 126 -5.37 -22.12 -15.86
C VAL A 126 -6.77 -22.69 -15.59
N ALA A 127 -7.46 -22.20 -14.56
CA ALA A 127 -8.83 -22.58 -14.25
C ALA A 127 -9.80 -22.19 -15.38
N TRP A 128 -9.67 -20.98 -15.94
CA TRP A 128 -10.46 -20.52 -17.07
C TRP A 128 -10.26 -21.37 -18.32
N ARG A 129 -9.01 -21.70 -18.69
CA ARG A 129 -8.73 -22.58 -19.83
C ARG A 129 -9.30 -23.99 -19.65
N LYS A 130 -9.24 -24.54 -18.43
CA LYS A 130 -9.82 -25.86 -18.14
C LYS A 130 -11.35 -25.84 -18.30
N ARG A 131 -12.01 -24.75 -17.90
CA ARG A 131 -13.46 -24.56 -18.08
C ARG A 131 -13.85 -24.62 -19.56
N THR A 132 -13.11 -23.95 -20.44
CA THR A 132 -13.40 -23.94 -21.89
C THR A 132 -13.27 -25.32 -22.52
N LYS A 133 -12.38 -26.17 -21.98
CA LYS A 133 -12.07 -27.49 -22.55
C LYS A 133 -12.92 -28.63 -21.98
N TYR A 134 -13.31 -28.57 -20.71
CA TYR A 134 -13.97 -29.70 -20.00
C TYR A 134 -15.37 -29.38 -19.48
N GLY A 135 -15.88 -28.16 -19.65
CA GLY A 135 -17.22 -27.77 -19.19
C GLY A 135 -17.43 -27.82 -17.67
N SER A 136 -16.38 -28.11 -16.88
CA SER A 136 -16.49 -28.23 -15.43
C SER A 136 -16.65 -26.86 -14.76
N GLN A 137 -17.58 -26.81 -13.81
CA GLN A 137 -18.13 -25.60 -13.21
C GLN A 137 -17.45 -25.27 -11.86
N GLU A 138 -16.11 -25.21 -11.81
CA GLU A 138 -15.34 -24.87 -10.60
C GLU A 138 -14.27 -23.79 -10.88
N PRO A 139 -13.74 -23.10 -9.85
CA PRO A 139 -14.35 -22.06 -9.02
C PRO A 139 -13.95 -20.65 -9.50
N THR A 140 -14.91 -19.75 -9.67
CA THR A 140 -14.77 -18.32 -10.06
C THR A 140 -13.93 -17.47 -9.08
N TRP A 141 -13.56 -18.05 -7.94
CA TRP A 141 -12.96 -17.32 -6.84
C TRP A 141 -11.53 -16.85 -7.14
N TYR A 142 -10.71 -17.63 -7.86
CA TYR A 142 -9.32 -17.22 -8.17
C TYR A 142 -9.28 -15.95 -9.04
N THR A 143 -10.18 -15.83 -10.01
CA THR A 143 -10.32 -14.63 -10.84
C THR A 143 -10.77 -13.43 -10.01
N TYR A 144 -11.69 -13.64 -9.06
CA TYR A 144 -12.12 -12.60 -8.13
C TYR A 144 -10.97 -12.12 -7.22
N ILE A 145 -10.22 -13.02 -6.57
CA ILE A 145 -9.06 -12.63 -5.75
C ILE A 145 -8.06 -11.85 -6.59
N PHE A 146 -7.80 -12.27 -7.84
CA PHE A 146 -6.84 -11.61 -8.71
C PHE A 146 -7.23 -10.15 -8.95
N ILE A 147 -8.48 -9.91 -9.37
CA ILE A 147 -9.00 -8.57 -9.64
C ILE A 147 -8.94 -7.71 -8.37
N VAL A 148 -9.44 -8.25 -7.25
CA VAL A 148 -9.50 -7.48 -6.01
C VAL A 148 -8.10 -7.22 -5.44
N SER A 149 -7.17 -8.17 -5.54
CA SER A 149 -5.77 -7.97 -5.13
C SER A 149 -5.03 -6.99 -6.03
N LEU A 150 -5.37 -6.92 -7.33
CA LEU A 150 -4.82 -5.92 -8.25
C LEU A 150 -5.30 -4.51 -7.89
N VAL A 151 -6.60 -4.35 -7.60
CA VAL A 151 -7.17 -3.09 -7.10
C VAL A 151 -6.54 -2.71 -5.76
N SER A 152 -6.38 -3.69 -4.86
CA SER A 152 -5.71 -3.53 -3.58
C SER A 152 -4.30 -2.97 -3.70
N PHE A 153 -3.51 -3.54 -4.61
CA PHE A 153 -2.16 -3.10 -4.90
C PHE A 153 -2.16 -1.66 -5.42
N ALA A 154 -2.99 -1.35 -6.41
CA ALA A 154 -3.06 0.00 -6.99
C ALA A 154 -3.48 1.05 -5.95
N LEU A 155 -4.50 0.77 -5.14
CA LEU A 155 -4.94 1.66 -4.06
C LEU A 155 -3.87 1.84 -2.98
N GLY A 156 -3.17 0.76 -2.61
CA GLY A 156 -2.05 0.83 -1.67
C GLY A 156 -0.94 1.77 -2.16
N VAL A 157 -0.59 1.70 -3.45
CA VAL A 157 0.40 2.60 -4.07
C VAL A 157 -0.06 4.06 -4.03
N VAL A 158 -1.29 4.33 -4.49
CA VAL A 158 -1.81 5.70 -4.59
C VAL A 158 -1.97 6.33 -3.20
N LEU A 159 -2.66 5.65 -2.28
CA LEU A 159 -2.89 6.16 -0.93
C LEU A 159 -1.59 6.26 -0.12
N GLY A 160 -0.67 5.32 -0.31
CA GLY A 160 0.65 5.40 0.31
C GLY A 160 1.47 6.59 -0.20
N GLN A 161 1.46 6.84 -1.51
CA GLN A 161 2.15 7.99 -2.10
C GLN A 161 1.52 9.33 -1.66
N MET A 162 0.20 9.38 -1.51
CA MET A 162 -0.47 10.55 -0.95
C MET A 162 -0.01 10.80 0.48
N ASN A 163 -0.06 9.78 1.34
CA ASN A 163 0.37 9.90 2.74
C ASN A 163 1.83 10.33 2.88
N TRP A 164 2.71 9.77 2.03
CA TRP A 164 4.11 10.17 1.95
C TRP A 164 4.25 11.67 1.70
N LYS A 165 3.64 12.17 0.62
CA LYS A 165 3.79 13.57 0.20
C LYS A 165 3.21 14.55 1.21
N THR A 166 2.08 14.21 1.84
CA THR A 166 1.36 15.14 2.71
C THR A 166 1.90 15.16 4.14
N ASN A 167 2.24 13.99 4.71
CA ASN A 167 2.52 13.87 6.14
C ASN A 167 3.96 13.43 6.42
N MET A 168 4.40 12.33 5.79
CA MET A 168 5.64 11.65 6.20
C MET A 168 6.91 12.29 5.63
N ALA A 169 6.92 12.70 4.36
CA ALA A 169 8.05 13.38 3.74
C ALA A 169 8.48 14.67 4.48
N PRO A 170 7.57 15.61 4.82
CA PRO A 170 7.96 16.80 5.57
C PRO A 170 8.34 16.51 7.03
N TYR A 171 7.92 15.38 7.59
CA TYR A 171 8.37 14.92 8.91
C TYR A 171 9.80 14.38 8.86
N TYR A 172 10.10 13.45 7.93
CA TYR A 172 11.42 12.88 7.78
C TYR A 172 12.47 13.92 7.38
N ALA A 173 12.12 14.86 6.50
CA ALA A 173 13.01 15.96 6.13
C ALA A 173 13.45 16.83 7.32
N VAL A 174 12.63 16.95 8.36
CA VAL A 174 12.95 17.73 9.57
C VAL A 174 13.76 16.92 10.57
N ILE A 175 13.38 15.66 10.80
CA ILE A 175 14.00 14.83 11.84
C ILE A 175 15.38 14.26 11.41
N ASP A 176 15.63 14.14 10.10
CA ASP A 176 16.93 13.69 9.55
C ASP A 176 18.02 14.77 9.65
N LEU A 177 17.63 16.00 9.97
CA LEU A 177 18.54 17.12 10.18
C LEU A 177 18.89 17.29 11.66
N ASN A 178 19.97 18.03 11.92
CA ASN A 178 20.50 18.21 13.26
C ASN A 178 19.58 19.06 14.15
N TYR A 179 19.63 18.78 15.45
CA TYR A 179 18.98 19.57 16.49
C TYR A 179 20.01 20.44 17.19
N TYR A 180 19.78 21.75 17.21
CA TYR A 180 20.64 22.71 17.89
C TYR A 180 19.88 23.37 19.04
N SER A 181 20.49 23.38 20.22
CA SER A 181 19.96 24.04 21.41
C SER A 181 20.69 25.35 21.70
N SER A 182 19.99 26.28 22.35
CA SER A 182 20.52 27.56 22.83
C SER A 182 21.14 28.43 21.74
N VAL A 183 20.54 28.49 20.55
CA VAL A 183 21.00 29.34 19.45
C VAL A 183 20.69 30.81 19.77
N ASP A 184 21.69 31.67 19.71
CA ASP A 184 21.51 33.12 19.89
C ASP A 184 21.49 33.83 18.53
N PRO A 185 20.35 34.41 18.11
CA PRO A 185 20.25 35.17 16.86
C PRO A 185 21.23 36.34 16.73
N ALA A 186 21.72 36.89 17.85
CA ALA A 186 22.68 38.01 17.82
C ALA A 186 24.13 37.58 17.59
N VAL A 187 24.47 36.35 17.96
CA VAL A 187 25.85 35.84 17.91
C VAL A 187 26.03 34.83 16.78
N ASN A 188 25.13 33.84 16.69
CA ASN A 188 25.22 32.77 15.71
C ASN A 188 24.79 33.25 14.32
N ALA A 189 25.56 32.89 13.30
CA ALA A 189 25.19 33.15 11.91
C ALA A 189 24.29 32.03 11.37
N GLY A 190 23.39 32.36 10.44
CA GLY A 190 22.56 31.34 9.79
C GLY A 190 23.37 30.25 9.08
N SER A 191 24.58 30.59 8.61
CA SER A 191 25.52 29.66 7.99
C SER A 191 25.95 28.50 8.91
N GLU A 192 25.97 28.71 10.23
CA GLU A 192 26.40 27.71 11.21
C GLU A 192 25.36 26.62 11.45
N VAL A 193 24.11 26.87 11.08
CA VAL A 193 22.94 26.02 11.36
C VAL A 193 22.18 25.67 10.07
N MET A 194 22.89 25.64 8.94
CA MET A 194 22.31 25.32 7.63
C MET A 194 21.87 23.87 7.48
N ASP A 195 22.27 22.99 8.38
CA ASP A 195 21.89 21.59 8.53
C ASP A 195 20.93 21.36 9.71
N ALA A 196 20.45 22.43 10.35
CA ALA A 196 19.49 22.33 11.44
C ALA A 196 18.08 22.08 10.91
N GLY A 197 17.41 21.07 11.46
CA GLY A 197 15.98 20.82 11.24
C GLY A 197 15.13 21.40 12.36
N ARG A 198 15.67 21.40 13.57
CA ARG A 198 15.01 21.88 14.79
C ARG A 198 15.99 22.74 15.57
N LEU A 199 15.50 23.88 16.05
CA LEU A 199 16.29 24.91 16.70
C LEU A 199 15.58 25.31 17.99
N THR A 200 16.32 25.38 19.09
CA THR A 200 15.86 26.02 20.31
C THR A 200 16.73 27.24 20.55
N PHE A 201 16.09 28.40 20.63
CA PHE A 201 16.75 29.68 20.82
C PHE A 201 16.99 29.97 22.31
N THR A 202 17.87 30.94 22.59
CA THR A 202 18.13 31.38 23.97
C THR A 202 16.89 32.00 24.63
N ALA A 203 16.82 32.02 25.96
CA ALA A 203 15.66 32.52 26.70
C ALA A 203 15.32 34.00 26.40
N ASN A 204 16.32 34.79 26.02
CA ASN A 204 16.18 36.21 25.67
C ASN A 204 15.74 36.46 24.22
N SER A 205 15.57 35.39 23.44
CA SER A 205 15.12 35.50 22.04
C SER A 205 13.62 35.73 21.97
N TYR A 206 13.18 36.53 21.01
CA TYR A 206 11.76 36.73 20.71
C TYR A 206 11.57 37.14 19.25
N ILE A 207 10.34 37.00 18.76
CA ILE A 207 9.96 37.48 17.43
C ILE A 207 9.72 38.98 17.51
N ASN A 208 10.46 39.76 16.73
CA ASN A 208 10.22 41.19 16.63
C ASN A 208 9.07 41.47 15.65
N ARG A 209 7.86 41.58 16.20
CA ARG A 209 6.62 41.82 15.43
C ARG A 209 6.60 43.18 14.73
N SER A 210 7.31 44.18 15.27
CA SER A 210 7.38 45.52 14.67
C SER A 210 8.11 45.55 13.33
N MET A 211 8.95 44.54 13.08
CA MET A 211 9.70 44.36 11.83
C MET A 211 9.14 43.21 10.98
N SER A 212 7.84 42.92 11.13
CA SER A 212 7.17 41.90 10.31
C SER A 212 6.73 42.49 8.97
N GLU A 213 6.82 41.67 7.92
CA GLU A 213 6.34 41.98 6.58
C GLU A 213 5.61 40.79 5.98
N SER A 214 4.86 41.07 4.93
CA SER A 214 4.15 40.02 4.20
C SER A 214 4.24 40.19 2.68
N TYR A 215 4.03 39.08 1.97
CA TYR A 215 3.93 39.04 0.51
C TYR A 215 2.70 38.21 0.13
N ARG A 216 1.90 38.70 -0.83
CA ARG A 216 0.65 38.06 -1.25
C ARG A 216 0.75 37.54 -2.67
N ASP A 217 0.52 36.24 -2.82
CA ASP A 217 0.31 35.56 -4.11
C ASP A 217 -0.77 34.48 -3.93
N GLY A 218 -2.05 34.90 -3.96
CA GLY A 218 -3.21 34.09 -3.56
C GLY A 218 -3.29 33.86 -2.04
N THR A 219 -2.23 33.30 -1.45
CA THR A 219 -2.03 33.15 0.00
C THR A 219 -1.14 34.28 0.53
N LEU A 220 -1.40 34.75 1.76
CA LEU A 220 -0.56 35.75 2.41
C LEU A 220 0.61 35.05 3.12
N TYR A 221 1.84 35.29 2.67
CA TYR A 221 3.07 34.77 3.26
C TYR A 221 3.68 35.79 4.21
N CYS A 222 3.90 35.38 5.45
CA CYS A 222 4.40 36.21 6.52
C CYS A 222 5.85 35.90 6.86
N VAL A 223 6.63 36.94 7.17
CA VAL A 223 7.96 36.82 7.74
C VAL A 223 8.16 37.81 8.88
N ALA A 224 8.82 37.38 9.95
CA ALA A 224 9.22 38.25 11.05
C ALA A 224 10.61 37.83 11.57
N PRO A 225 11.52 38.77 11.85
CA PRO A 225 12.84 38.44 12.32
C PRO A 225 12.81 37.96 13.78
N ILE A 226 13.65 36.98 14.09
CA ILE A 226 13.89 36.50 15.45
C ILE A 226 15.14 37.23 15.97
N VAL A 227 15.00 37.91 17.10
CA VAL A 227 16.03 38.77 17.69
C VAL A 227 16.33 38.35 19.12
N SER A 228 17.50 38.74 19.62
CA SER A 228 17.90 38.54 21.02
C SER A 228 18.17 39.89 21.66
N GLY A 229 17.48 40.19 22.78
CA GLY A 229 17.62 41.46 23.49
C GLY A 229 16.92 42.66 22.81
N SER A 230 17.22 43.87 23.30
CA SER A 230 16.57 45.12 22.88
C SER A 230 17.37 45.96 21.88
N SER A 231 18.63 45.60 21.63
CA SER A 231 19.51 46.33 20.71
C SER A 231 19.36 45.82 19.28
N PRO A 232 19.48 46.69 18.26
CA PRO A 232 19.46 46.26 16.87
C PRO A 232 20.65 45.34 16.58
N LEU A 233 20.38 44.26 15.84
CA LEU A 233 21.39 43.26 15.51
C LEU A 233 22.21 43.74 14.30
N ALA A 234 23.48 43.32 14.25
CA ALA A 234 24.32 43.57 13.07
C ALA A 234 23.85 42.79 11.82
N ARG A 235 23.19 41.63 12.05
CA ARG A 235 22.67 40.74 11.00
C ARG A 235 21.39 40.06 11.49
N TYR A 236 20.50 39.77 10.56
CA TYR A 236 19.22 39.11 10.84
C TYR A 236 19.10 37.87 9.94
N ASP A 237 19.64 36.76 10.41
CA ASP A 237 19.65 35.50 9.65
C ASP A 237 18.47 34.58 10.00
N PHE A 238 17.84 34.76 11.16
CA PHE A 238 16.74 33.92 11.63
C PHE A 238 15.37 34.58 11.44
N TRP A 239 14.45 33.86 10.80
CA TRP A 239 13.13 34.38 10.44
C TRP A 239 12.03 33.40 10.81
N ALA A 240 11.08 33.87 11.63
CA ALA A 240 9.83 33.19 11.87
C ALA A 240 8.90 33.38 10.67
N VAL A 241 8.29 32.31 10.20
CA VAL A 241 7.44 32.33 9.00
C VAL A 241 6.09 31.65 9.23
N GLY A 242 5.13 32.00 8.38
CA GLY A 242 3.90 31.24 8.20
C GLY A 242 2.92 31.91 7.26
N THR A 243 1.69 31.39 7.17
CA THR A 243 0.70 31.87 6.20
C THR A 243 -0.55 32.42 6.88
N ASN A 244 -1.16 33.46 6.30
CA ASN A 244 -2.43 34.06 6.70
C ASN A 244 -2.53 34.46 8.19
N CYS A 245 -1.42 34.88 8.79
CA CYS A 245 -1.33 35.20 10.22
C CYS A 245 -0.76 36.60 10.51
N CYS A 246 -0.73 37.46 9.49
CA CYS A 246 -0.31 38.86 9.55
C CYS A 246 -1.32 39.74 8.85
N ASN A 247 -1.20 41.04 9.09
CA ASN A 247 -1.97 42.05 8.40
C ASN A 247 -1.14 42.62 7.24
N ASP A 248 -1.80 42.90 6.12
CA ASP A 248 -1.16 43.42 4.89
C ASP A 248 -0.65 44.87 5.05
N HIS A 249 -1.17 45.60 6.04
CA HIS A 249 -0.97 47.06 6.17
C HIS A 249 -0.41 47.48 7.52
N SER A 250 -0.21 46.54 8.45
CA SER A 250 0.35 46.82 9.76
C SER A 250 1.31 45.73 10.18
N PRO A 251 2.46 46.07 10.80
CA PRO A 251 3.40 45.08 11.29
C PRO A 251 2.78 44.32 12.48
N SER A 252 2.27 43.13 12.21
CA SER A 252 1.69 42.23 13.19
C SER A 252 1.98 40.79 12.78
N PHE A 253 2.55 39.99 13.69
CA PHE A 253 2.85 38.59 13.45
C PHE A 253 2.28 37.74 14.59
N HIS A 254 1.36 36.83 14.25
CA HIS A 254 0.66 35.95 15.20
C HIS A 254 0.71 34.47 14.79
N CYS A 255 1.66 34.09 13.95
CA CYS A 255 1.81 32.71 13.51
C CYS A 255 2.32 31.79 14.63
N GLY A 256 1.78 30.57 14.66
CA GLY A 256 2.23 29.51 15.58
C GLY A 256 2.04 29.90 17.05
N HIS A 257 3.07 29.70 17.85
CA HIS A 257 3.05 30.02 19.28
C HIS A 257 3.66 31.40 19.59
N ALA A 258 3.62 32.34 18.65
CA ALA A 258 4.26 33.66 18.79
C ALA A 258 3.73 34.47 20.00
N ASP A 259 2.47 34.25 20.41
CA ASP A 259 1.86 34.89 21.59
C ASP A 259 2.31 34.26 22.91
N ASN A 260 2.87 33.05 22.88
CA ASN A 260 3.40 32.41 24.08
C ASN A 260 4.85 32.85 24.32
N LEU A 261 5.08 33.59 25.42
CA LEU A 261 6.41 34.05 25.81
C LEU A 261 7.39 32.92 26.13
N GLN A 262 6.89 31.73 26.50
CA GLN A 262 7.70 30.54 26.77
C GLN A 262 8.09 29.78 25.51
N ALA A 263 7.46 30.05 24.37
CA ALA A 263 7.86 29.45 23.11
C ALA A 263 9.16 30.11 22.65
N LYS A 264 10.24 29.31 22.59
CA LYS A 264 11.58 29.72 22.13
C LYS A 264 12.14 28.74 21.10
N SER A 265 11.27 27.99 20.43
CA SER A 265 11.66 26.88 19.58
C SER A 265 11.16 27.11 18.16
N GLY A 266 11.92 26.61 17.19
CA GLY A 266 11.63 26.73 15.78
C GLY A 266 11.85 25.40 15.07
N VAL A 267 10.90 25.02 14.23
CA VAL A 267 11.07 23.91 13.29
C VAL A 267 11.34 24.51 11.92
N ARG A 268 12.40 24.07 11.25
CA ARG A 268 12.76 24.62 9.94
C ARG A 268 11.72 24.25 8.89
N LEU A 269 11.36 25.23 8.06
CA LEU A 269 10.48 25.02 6.93
C LEU A 269 11.25 24.30 5.80
N MET A 270 10.85 23.05 5.50
CA MET A 270 11.39 22.26 4.37
C MET A 270 10.59 22.42 3.07
N GLY A 271 9.42 23.07 3.14
CA GLY A 271 8.55 23.28 1.99
C GLY A 271 9.07 24.34 1.02
N ASP A 272 8.18 24.84 0.17
CA ASP A 272 8.53 25.90 -0.77
C ASP A 272 8.87 27.22 -0.02
N THR A 273 10.15 27.56 -0.01
CA THR A 273 10.69 28.78 0.62
C THR A 273 10.71 29.98 -0.32
N ARG A 274 10.38 29.81 -1.61
CA ARG A 274 10.50 30.87 -2.63
C ARG A 274 9.64 32.08 -2.29
N MET A 275 8.39 31.84 -1.87
CA MET A 275 7.44 32.91 -1.53
C MET A 275 7.86 33.66 -0.26
N TYR A 276 8.35 32.95 0.75
CA TYR A 276 8.94 33.57 1.94
C TYR A 276 10.21 34.37 1.61
N GLY A 277 10.97 33.94 0.61
CA GLY A 277 12.10 34.70 0.07
C GLY A 277 11.70 36.04 -0.55
N LEU A 278 10.50 36.15 -1.13
CA LEU A 278 9.97 37.42 -1.66
C LEU A 278 9.55 38.36 -0.52
N ALA A 279 8.84 37.84 0.49
CA ALA A 279 8.51 38.59 1.70
C ALA A 279 9.78 39.04 2.47
N LEU A 280 10.83 38.23 2.47
CA LEU A 280 12.11 38.63 3.06
C LEU A 280 12.76 39.78 2.29
N LYS A 281 12.66 39.80 0.96
CA LYS A 281 13.20 40.91 0.15
C LYS A 281 12.49 42.23 0.43
N THR A 282 11.16 42.21 0.62
CA THR A 282 10.41 43.41 1.01
C THR A 282 10.79 43.87 2.41
N ALA A 283 10.93 42.95 3.38
CA ALA A 283 11.40 43.25 4.74
C ALA A 283 12.79 43.91 4.77
N LYS A 284 13.73 43.38 3.98
CA LYS A 284 15.09 43.95 3.85
C LYS A 284 15.06 45.38 3.35
N ALA A 285 14.21 45.67 2.37
CA ALA A 285 14.07 46.99 1.78
C ALA A 285 13.38 47.97 2.74
N ALA A 286 12.32 47.54 3.44
CA ALA A 286 11.54 48.37 4.35
C ALA A 286 12.33 48.80 5.59
N PHE A 287 13.11 47.88 6.18
CA PHE A 287 13.79 48.09 7.46
C PHE A 287 15.31 48.25 7.34
N ASN A 288 15.86 48.29 6.12
CA ASN A 288 17.30 48.37 5.85
C ASN A 288 18.12 47.30 6.58
N ILE A 289 17.61 46.06 6.57
CA ILE A 289 18.16 44.91 7.29
C ILE A 289 19.17 44.16 6.41
N ARG A 290 20.26 43.67 7.03
CA ARG A 290 21.24 42.78 6.39
C ARG A 290 21.01 41.32 6.80
N THR A 291 20.87 40.44 5.80
CA THR A 291 20.75 38.98 5.98
C THR A 291 21.56 38.28 4.91
N SER A 292 22.50 37.44 5.32
CA SER A 292 23.38 36.70 4.42
C SER A 292 22.84 35.29 4.17
N TYR A 293 22.42 34.59 5.23
CA TYR A 293 21.98 33.20 5.15
C TYR A 293 20.62 33.06 5.87
N PRO A 294 19.50 33.30 5.16
CA PRO A 294 18.19 33.27 5.79
C PRO A 294 17.79 31.84 6.16
N VAL A 295 17.48 31.63 7.43
CA VAL A 295 16.91 30.40 7.97
C VAL A 295 15.45 30.66 8.33
N PHE A 296 14.55 29.98 7.63
CA PHE A 296 13.10 30.09 7.85
C PHE A 296 12.63 29.01 8.82
N VAL A 297 11.96 29.43 9.90
CA VAL A 297 11.44 28.53 10.94
C VAL A 297 9.98 28.82 11.24
N GLU A 298 9.20 27.76 11.46
CA GLU A 298 7.87 27.83 12.06
C GLU A 298 8.03 27.90 13.58
N TRP A 299 7.43 28.92 14.21
CA TRP A 299 7.60 29.16 15.64
C TRP A 299 6.69 28.27 16.48
N VAL A 300 7.31 27.46 17.35
CA VAL A 300 6.63 26.46 18.18
C VAL A 300 7.09 26.54 19.63
N SER A 301 6.25 26.10 20.56
CA SER A 301 6.65 26.01 21.97
C SER A 301 7.72 24.93 22.17
N ASP A 302 7.49 23.78 21.57
CA ASP A 302 8.34 22.59 21.68
C ASP A 302 8.71 22.12 20.26
N PRO A 303 10.01 21.93 19.97
CA PRO A 303 10.48 21.48 18.66
C PRO A 303 10.06 20.04 18.32
N SER A 304 9.74 19.22 19.32
CA SER A 304 9.26 17.84 19.13
C SER A 304 7.80 17.82 18.71
N THR A 305 6.93 18.57 19.39
CA THR A 305 5.47 18.51 19.17
C THR A 305 5.04 18.83 17.74
N GLY A 306 5.69 19.79 17.07
CA GLY A 306 5.39 20.13 15.68
C GLY A 306 5.75 19.01 14.69
N SER A 307 6.81 18.25 14.99
CA SER A 307 7.22 17.11 14.17
C SER A 307 6.34 15.89 14.47
N ASP A 308 6.10 15.61 15.76
CA ASP A 308 5.33 14.46 16.23
C ASP A 308 3.87 14.51 15.77
N ALA A 309 3.29 15.71 15.60
CA ALA A 309 1.95 15.87 15.05
C ALA A 309 1.83 15.31 13.62
N ARG A 310 2.84 15.55 12.76
CA ARG A 310 2.85 15.07 11.36
C ARG A 310 3.00 13.55 11.30
N GLU A 311 3.82 12.98 12.17
CA GLU A 311 3.94 11.53 12.33
C GLU A 311 2.60 10.91 12.75
N GLY A 312 1.98 11.47 13.80
CA GLY A 312 0.70 11.03 14.31
C GLY A 312 -0.40 11.07 13.26
N ASP A 313 -0.47 12.14 12.46
CA ASP A 313 -1.49 12.28 11.42
C ASP A 313 -1.29 11.30 10.24
N GLY A 314 -0.05 11.03 9.84
CA GLY A 314 0.20 10.01 8.83
C GLY A 314 -0.03 8.58 9.32
N LEU A 315 0.23 8.29 10.61
CA LEU A 315 -0.14 7.02 11.24
C LEU A 315 -1.67 6.86 11.33
N ARG A 316 -2.39 7.92 11.75
CA ARG A 316 -3.86 7.93 11.77
C ARG A 316 -4.44 7.72 10.38
N PHE A 317 -3.88 8.37 9.35
CA PHE A 317 -4.30 8.17 7.97
C PHE A 317 -4.13 6.71 7.55
N TYR A 318 -2.97 6.12 7.82
CA TYR A 318 -2.67 4.72 7.52
C TYR A 318 -3.64 3.73 8.22
N VAL A 319 -3.88 3.91 9.52
CA VAL A 319 -4.81 3.04 10.29
C VAL A 319 -6.23 3.20 9.78
N LYS A 320 -6.69 4.43 9.52
CA LYS A 320 -8.03 4.70 8.96
C LYS A 320 -8.22 4.03 7.61
N CYS A 321 -7.28 4.21 6.68
CA CYS A 321 -7.35 3.56 5.36
C CYS A 321 -7.34 2.03 5.48
N SER A 322 -6.50 1.46 6.34
CA SER A 322 -6.41 0.01 6.56
C SER A 322 -7.72 -0.59 7.09
N PHE A 323 -8.39 0.12 8.01
CA PHE A 323 -9.67 -0.32 8.56
C PHE A 323 -10.83 -0.15 7.56
N VAL A 324 -10.90 1.01 6.89
CA VAL A 324 -11.93 1.26 5.85
C VAL A 324 -11.82 0.24 4.73
N TYR A 325 -10.60 -0.06 4.27
CA TYR A 325 -10.39 -1.06 3.23
C TYR A 325 -10.85 -2.46 3.67
N LEU A 326 -10.58 -2.86 4.92
CA LEU A 326 -11.07 -4.13 5.46
C LEU A 326 -12.59 -4.24 5.43
N VAL A 327 -13.30 -3.17 5.84
CA VAL A 327 -14.76 -3.12 5.84
C VAL A 327 -15.31 -3.22 4.41
N VAL A 328 -14.73 -2.46 3.47
CA VAL A 328 -15.11 -2.52 2.04
C VAL A 328 -14.85 -3.90 1.47
N GLN A 329 -13.74 -4.54 1.83
CA GLN A 329 -13.39 -5.88 1.39
C GLN A 329 -14.38 -6.94 1.90
N PHE A 330 -14.76 -6.85 3.17
CA PHE A 330 -15.79 -7.72 3.76
C PHE A 330 -17.13 -7.54 3.03
N ALA A 331 -17.56 -6.30 2.80
CA ALA A 331 -18.79 -6.00 2.08
C ALA A 331 -18.75 -6.51 0.63
N ALA A 332 -17.62 -6.36 -0.07
CA ALA A 332 -17.46 -6.84 -1.44
C ALA A 332 -17.53 -8.38 -1.53
N VAL A 333 -16.88 -9.09 -0.60
CA VAL A 333 -16.95 -10.55 -0.54
C VAL A 333 -18.38 -11.01 -0.18
N ALA A 334 -19.04 -10.36 0.78
CA ALA A 334 -20.42 -10.67 1.14
C ALA A 334 -21.40 -10.44 -0.02
N ALA A 335 -21.27 -9.31 -0.74
CA ALA A 335 -22.09 -8.99 -1.90
C ALA A 335 -21.87 -9.98 -3.06
N CYS A 336 -20.62 -10.34 -3.34
CA CYS A 336 -20.29 -11.35 -4.34
C CYS A 336 -20.89 -12.72 -3.99
N SER A 337 -20.82 -13.10 -2.71
CA SER A 337 -21.40 -14.35 -2.19
C SER A 337 -22.93 -14.37 -2.32
N ALA A 338 -23.57 -13.26 -1.95
CA ALA A 338 -25.02 -13.10 -2.07
C ALA A 338 -25.48 -13.11 -3.53
N ALA A 339 -24.73 -12.49 -4.44
CA ALA A 339 -25.01 -12.50 -5.87
C ALA A 339 -24.92 -13.91 -6.46
N LEU A 340 -23.88 -14.68 -6.09
CA LEU A 340 -23.75 -16.08 -6.51
C LEU A 340 -24.91 -16.93 -5.99
N TRP A 341 -25.30 -16.74 -4.72
CA TRP A 341 -26.45 -17.42 -4.13
C TRP A 341 -27.76 -17.08 -4.86
N TYR A 342 -28.00 -15.80 -5.16
CA TYR A 342 -29.20 -15.34 -5.88
C TYR A 342 -29.28 -15.89 -7.31
N LEU A 343 -28.14 -15.99 -8.01
CA LEU A 343 -28.06 -16.55 -9.36
C LEU A 343 -28.24 -18.07 -9.40
N GLY A 344 -28.44 -18.73 -8.25
CA GLY A 344 -28.61 -20.18 -8.17
C GLY A 344 -27.34 -20.97 -8.47
N TRP A 345 -26.17 -20.33 -8.29
CA TRP A 345 -24.86 -20.96 -8.44
C TRP A 345 -24.40 -21.63 -7.16
#